data_AF-A0A1Q3HIT7-F1
#
_entry.id   AF-A0A1Q3HIT7-F1
#
_cell.length_a   1.000
_cell.length_b   1.000
_cell.length_c   1.000
_cell.angle_alpha   90.00
_cell.angle_beta   90.00
_cell.angle_gamma   90.00
#
_symmetry.space_group_name_H-M   'P 1'
#
loop_
_entity.id
_entity.type
_entity.pdbx_description
1 polymer ?
#
loop_
_entity_poly.entity_id
_entity_poly.type
_entity_poly.pdbx_seq_one_letter_code
_entity_poly.pdbx_strand_id
1 'polypeptide(L)'
;MVSEREEIRRKVMEAVGGRPVRWTDHRTTKGDFPGRDWALEIFDVPFDEQEELHDRLFDEFYLPLYQQKRLALTILFHTPENTDRYYAWVREEHAAERAGVARATP
;
A
#
# COMPACT_ATOMS: atom_id res chain seq x y z
N MET A 1 19.46 -1.64 -7.05
CA MET A 1 18.72 -0.36 -6.96
C MET A 1 17.29 -0.70 -6.60
N VAL A 2 16.76 -0.11 -5.53
CA VAL A 2 15.33 -0.20 -5.20
C VAL A 2 14.59 0.69 -6.20
N SER A 3 13.45 0.24 -6.73
CA SER A 3 12.68 1.08 -7.65
C SER A 3 11.99 2.20 -6.86
N GLU A 4 11.72 3.33 -7.51
CA GLU A 4 10.97 4.43 -6.89
C GLU A 4 9.61 3.97 -6.31
N ARG A 5 8.93 3.05 -7.00
CA ARG A 5 7.69 2.45 -6.50
C ARG A 5 7.91 1.70 -5.19
N GLU A 6 8.99 0.96 -5.05
CA GLU A 6 9.28 0.27 -3.80
C GLU A 6 9.68 1.23 -2.67
N GLU A 7 10.32 2.35 -2.98
CA GLU A 7 10.60 3.39 -1.99
C GLU A 7 9.31 4.07 -1.49
N ILE A 8 8.38 4.40 -2.39
CA ILE A 8 7.06 4.95 -2.05
C ILE A 8 6.29 3.96 -1.17
N ARG A 9 6.20 2.70 -1.61
CA ARG A 9 5.51 1.64 -0.87
C ARG A 9 6.06 1.50 0.55
N ARG A 10 7.38 1.50 0.74
CA ARG A 10 8.01 1.41 2.06
C ARG A 10 7.66 2.60 2.95
N LYS A 11 7.72 3.83 2.42
CA LYS A 11 7.36 5.03 3.19
C LYS A 11 5.89 5.05 3.58
N VAL A 12 4.99 4.66 2.65
CA VAL A 12 3.56 4.53 2.97
C VAL A 12 3.35 3.47 4.05
N MET A 13 4.01 2.31 3.96
CA MET A 13 3.95 1.26 4.98
C MET A 13 4.39 1.78 6.36
N GLU A 14 5.46 2.57 6.43
CA GLU A 14 5.88 3.23 7.67
C GLU A 14 4.81 4.21 8.18
N ALA A 15 4.26 5.06 7.31
CA ALA A 15 3.22 6.02 7.66
C ALA A 15 1.96 5.34 8.23
N VAL A 16 1.54 4.21 7.66
CA VAL A 16 0.34 3.48 8.13
C VAL A 16 0.59 2.54 9.32
N GLY A 17 1.72 2.68 10.01
CA GLY A 17 2.01 1.91 11.23
C GLY A 17 2.47 0.47 10.95
N GLY A 18 3.09 0.22 9.80
CA GLY A 18 3.61 -1.08 9.42
C GLY A 18 2.56 -2.06 8.89
N ARG A 19 1.34 -1.59 8.60
CA ARG A 19 0.29 -2.42 7.98
C ARG A 19 0.74 -2.94 6.61
N PRO A 20 0.16 -4.05 6.11
CA PRO A 20 0.51 -4.54 4.78
C PRO A 20 0.15 -3.51 3.70
N VAL A 21 1.12 -3.21 2.83
CA VAL A 21 0.96 -2.31 1.69
C VAL A 21 1.49 -2.99 0.44
N ARG A 22 0.68 -3.02 -0.62
CA ARG A 22 1.02 -3.66 -1.89
C ARG A 22 0.59 -2.83 -3.08
N TRP A 23 1.34 -2.91 -4.17
CA TRP A 23 0.86 -2.44 -5.46
C TRP A 23 -0.24 -3.36 -5.97
N THR A 24 -1.28 -2.77 -6.58
CA THR A 24 -2.36 -3.54 -7.20
C THR A 24 -1.82 -4.49 -8.26
N ASP A 25 -2.24 -5.76 -8.19
CA ASP A 25 -1.85 -6.80 -9.14
C ASP A 25 -3.05 -7.67 -9.55
N HIS A 26 -2.80 -8.80 -10.21
CA HIS A 26 -3.86 -9.66 -10.75
C HIS A 26 -4.64 -10.44 -9.68
N ARG A 27 -4.13 -10.46 -8.45
CA ARG A 27 -4.76 -11.13 -7.30
C ARG A 27 -5.77 -10.20 -6.62
N THR A 28 -5.59 -8.89 -6.74
CA THR A 28 -6.46 -7.88 -6.13
C THR A 28 -7.42 -7.22 -7.11
N THR A 29 -7.07 -7.16 -8.41
CA THR A 29 -8.01 -6.73 -9.46
C THR A 29 -8.07 -7.71 -10.62
N LYS A 30 -9.30 -7.97 -11.10
CA LYS A 30 -9.58 -8.82 -12.28
C LYS A 30 -9.57 -8.05 -13.61
N GLY A 31 -9.50 -6.73 -13.58
CA GLY A 31 -9.53 -5.86 -14.75
C GLY A 31 -8.31 -4.96 -14.82
N ASP A 32 -7.92 -4.60 -16.04
CA ASP A 32 -6.89 -3.59 -16.26
C ASP A 32 -7.56 -2.23 -16.44
N PHE A 33 -7.06 -1.23 -15.73
CA PHE A 33 -7.51 0.15 -15.86
C PHE A 33 -6.30 1.07 -16.01
N PRO A 34 -6.40 2.15 -16.82
CA PRO A 34 -5.33 3.12 -16.94
C PRO A 34 -4.93 3.67 -15.56
N GLY A 35 -3.64 3.55 -15.21
CA GLY A 35 -3.12 4.00 -13.92
C GLY A 35 -3.09 2.93 -12.82
N ARG A 36 -3.48 1.68 -13.10
CA ARG A 36 -3.37 0.54 -12.16
C ARG A 36 -1.97 0.36 -11.57
N ASP A 37 -0.92 0.60 -12.37
CA ASP A 37 0.46 0.56 -11.89
C ASP A 37 0.77 1.58 -10.78
N TRP A 38 -0.09 2.58 -10.61
CA TRP A 38 -0.01 3.59 -9.56
C TRP A 38 -1.18 3.47 -8.58
N ALA A 39 -1.79 2.28 -8.48
CA ALA A 39 -2.74 1.95 -7.43
C ALA A 39 -2.05 1.16 -6.31
N LEU A 40 -2.17 1.68 -5.09
CA LEU A 40 -1.57 1.16 -3.89
C LEU A 40 -2.66 0.72 -2.92
N GLU A 41 -2.58 -0.52 -2.47
CA GLU A 41 -3.54 -1.16 -1.59
C GLU A 41 -2.98 -1.26 -0.18
N ILE A 42 -3.78 -0.82 0.79
CA ILE A 42 -3.42 -0.76 2.20
C ILE A 42 -4.45 -1.59 2.96
N PHE A 43 -3.96 -2.65 3.59
CA PHE A 43 -4.80 -3.66 4.24
C PHE A 43 -4.89 -3.44 5.74
N ASP A 44 -5.88 -4.08 6.36
CA ASP A 44 -6.14 -4.00 7.81
C ASP A 44 -6.31 -2.56 8.33
N VAL A 45 -7.04 -1.73 7.57
CA VAL A 45 -7.37 -0.35 7.96
C VAL A 45 -8.83 -0.24 8.42
N PRO A 46 -9.09 -0.10 9.73
CA PRO A 46 -10.44 0.12 10.25
C PRO A 46 -11.13 1.30 9.55
N PHE A 47 -12.43 1.17 9.31
CA PHE A 47 -13.18 2.13 8.49
C PHE A 47 -13.12 3.56 9.06
N ASP A 48 -13.16 3.68 10.38
CA ASP A 48 -13.07 4.93 11.14
C ASP A 48 -11.69 5.61 11.06
N GLU A 49 -10.63 4.87 10.69
CA GLU A 49 -9.30 5.45 10.47
C GLU A 49 -9.06 5.91 9.02
N GLN A 50 -9.91 5.51 8.07
CA GLN A 50 -9.61 5.67 6.64
C GLN A 50 -9.55 7.13 6.18
N GLU A 51 -10.43 8.00 6.71
CA GLU A 51 -10.48 9.41 6.31
C GLU A 51 -9.21 10.16 6.71
N GLU A 52 -8.83 10.07 7.99
CA GLU A 52 -7.60 10.72 8.50
C GLU A 52 -6.35 10.17 7.79
N LEU A 53 -6.29 8.85 7.56
CA LEU A 53 -5.19 8.23 6.84
C LEU A 53 -5.15 8.68 5.38
N HIS A 54 -6.30 8.81 4.72
CA HIS A 54 -6.39 9.30 3.36
C HIS A 54 -5.80 10.70 3.24
N ASP A 55 -6.24 11.63 4.08
CA ASP A 55 -5.81 13.03 4.04
C ASP A 55 -4.30 13.15 4.27
N ARG A 56 -3.78 12.43 5.27
CA ARG A 56 -2.35 12.41 5.53
C ARG A 56 -1.54 11.86 4.37
N LEU A 57 -1.97 10.73 3.79
CA LEU A 57 -1.28 10.13 2.64
C LEU A 57 -1.42 10.98 1.37
N PHE A 58 -2.52 11.73 1.24
CA PHE A 58 -2.74 12.65 0.15
C PHE A 58 -1.69 13.77 0.17
N ASP A 59 -1.51 14.42 1.31
CA ASP A 59 -0.56 15.51 1.46
C ASP A 59 0.90 15.04 1.36
N GLU A 60 1.21 13.89 1.97
CA GLU A 60 2.60 13.40 2.06
C GLU A 60 3.08 12.73 0.76
N PHE A 61 2.20 12.03 0.05
CA PHE A 61 2.58 11.20 -1.11
C PHE A 61 1.90 11.61 -2.40
N TYR A 62 0.56 11.68 -2.42
CA TYR A 62 -0.18 11.93 -3.66
C TYR A 62 0.17 13.29 -4.26
N LEU A 63 0.03 14.36 -3.48
CA LEU A 63 0.18 15.72 -3.96
C LEU A 63 1.60 16.00 -4.50
N PRO A 64 2.69 15.60 -3.80
CA PRO A 64 4.05 15.72 -4.34
C PRO A 64 4.26 14.94 -5.64
N LEU A 65 3.78 13.69 -5.72
CA LEU A 65 3.91 12.86 -6.93
C LEU A 65 3.18 13.51 -8.11
N TYR A 66 1.99 14.03 -7.88
CA TYR A 66 1.21 14.70 -8.90
C TYR A 66 1.88 16.00 -9.36
N GLN A 67 2.35 16.85 -8.43
CA GLN A 67 3.00 18.11 -8.77
C GLN A 67 4.29 17.93 -9.54
N GLN A 68 5.11 16.94 -9.17
CA GLN A 68 6.42 16.70 -9.77
C GLN A 68 6.35 15.92 -11.08
N LYS A 69 5.45 14.93 -11.15
CA LYS A 69 5.47 13.92 -12.23
C LYS A 69 4.15 13.78 -12.98
N ARG A 70 3.11 14.49 -12.56
CA ARG A 70 1.73 14.34 -13.08
C ARG A 70 1.22 12.90 -12.95
N LEU A 71 1.66 12.21 -11.89
CA LEU A 71 1.23 10.85 -11.56
C LEU A 71 0.16 10.91 -10.49
N ALA A 72 -0.96 10.22 -10.72
CA ALA A 72 -2.04 10.09 -9.75
C ALA A 72 -1.87 8.77 -8.99
N LEU A 73 -1.43 8.86 -7.72
CA LEU A 73 -1.38 7.70 -6.83
C LEU A 73 -2.79 7.37 -6.33
N THR A 74 -3.35 6.25 -6.77
CA THR A 74 -4.66 5.80 -6.25
C THR A 74 -4.43 4.99 -4.99
N ILE A 75 -5.11 5.33 -3.89
CA ILE A 75 -5.01 4.62 -2.62
C ILE A 75 -6.32 3.87 -2.39
N LEU A 76 -6.21 2.57 -2.08
CA LEU A 76 -7.35 1.69 -1.81
C LEU A 76 -7.18 1.09 -0.42
N PHE A 77 -8.14 1.35 0.46
CA PHE A 77 -8.16 0.76 1.79
C PHE A 77 -8.99 -0.53 1.81
N HIS A 78 -8.48 -1.53 2.52
CA HIS A 78 -9.22 -2.74 2.85
C HIS A 78 -9.36 -2.84 4.36
N THR A 79 -10.59 -2.93 4.84
CA THR A 79 -10.86 -3.15 6.27
C THR A 79 -10.30 -4.51 6.73
N PRO A 80 -10.13 -4.74 8.04
CA PRO A 80 -9.74 -6.04 8.55
C PRO A 80 -10.68 -7.16 8.08
N GLU A 81 -12.00 -6.93 8.06
CA GLU A 81 -13.00 -7.91 7.62
C GLU A 81 -12.86 -8.24 6.13
N ASN A 82 -12.60 -7.23 5.29
CA ASN A 82 -12.37 -7.44 3.86
C ASN A 82 -11.03 -8.15 3.62
N THR A 83 -10.01 -7.80 4.40
CA THR A 83 -8.69 -8.43 4.35
C THR A 83 -8.82 -9.91 4.71
N ASP A 84 -9.52 -10.24 5.79
CA ASP A 84 -9.79 -11.62 6.19
C ASP A 84 -10.56 -12.40 5.13
N ARG A 85 -11.60 -11.80 4.57
CA ARG A 85 -12.51 -12.50 3.66
C ARG A 85 -11.92 -12.75 2.28
N TYR A 86 -11.14 -11.81 1.75
CA TYR A 86 -10.71 -11.83 0.34
C TYR A 86 -9.19 -11.88 0.17
N TYR A 87 -8.43 -11.46 1.18
CA TYR A 87 -6.99 -11.21 1.08
C TYR A 87 -6.18 -11.78 2.24
N ALA A 88 -6.66 -12.84 2.90
CA ALA A 88 -6.00 -13.41 4.09
C ALA A 88 -4.51 -13.73 3.86
N TRP A 89 -4.16 -14.14 2.63
CA TRP A 89 -2.78 -14.40 2.18
C TRP A 89 -1.84 -13.20 2.34
N VAL A 90 -2.35 -11.96 2.36
CA VAL A 90 -1.54 -10.74 2.48
C VAL A 90 -0.79 -10.70 3.80
N ARG A 91 -1.43 -11.15 4.90
CA ARG A 91 -0.81 -11.13 6.24
C ARG A 91 0.36 -12.12 6.32
N GLU A 92 0.21 -13.30 5.73
CA GLU A 92 1.27 -14.32 5.68
C GLU A 92 2.49 -13.83 4.89
N GLU A 93 2.25 -13.27 3.69
CA GLU A 93 3.31 -12.72 2.86
C GLU A 93 4.01 -11.53 3.53
N HIS A 94 3.23 -10.64 4.16
CA HIS A 94 3.79 -9.51 4.89
C HIS A 94 4.65 -9.98 6.07
N ALA A 95 4.19 -10.98 6.83
CA ALA A 95 4.98 -11.56 7.91
C ALA A 95 6.28 -12.20 7.40
N ALA A 96 6.22 -12.94 6.28
CA ALA A 96 7.39 -13.53 5.65
C ALA A 96 8.38 -12.48 5.15
N GLU A 97 7.89 -11.39 4.53
CA GLU A 97 8.70 -10.25 4.12
C GLU A 97 9.41 -9.61 5.30
N ARG A 98 8.67 -9.31 6.39
CA ARG A 98 9.23 -8.71 7.61
C ARG A 98 10.28 -9.62 8.26
N ALA A 99 10.06 -10.93 8.26
CA ALA A 99 11.02 -11.91 8.76
C ALA A 99 12.27 -12.02 7.87
N GLY A 100 12.11 -11.90 6.54
CA GLY A 100 13.23 -11.85 5.59
C GLY A 100 14.08 -10.59 5.74
N VAL A 101 13.45 -9.44 5.98
CA VAL A 101 14.13 -8.16 6.27
C VAL A 101 14.87 -8.21 7.62
N ALA A 102 14.26 -8.81 8.64
CA ALA A 102 14.90 -8.99 9.95
C ALA A 102 16.17 -9.87 9.88
N ARG A 103 16.21 -10.84 8.95
CA ARG A 103 17.40 -11.67 8.72
C ARG A 103 18.48 -11.00 7.88
N ALA A 104 18.15 -9.94 7.13
CA ALA A 104 19.07 -9.21 6.26
C ALA A 104 19.72 -7.99 6.95
N THR A 105 19.34 -7.69 8.20
CA THR A 105 19.94 -6.62 9.00
C THR A 105 20.99 -7.24 9.94
N PRO A 106 22.29 -6.90 9.83
CA PRO A 106 23.36 -7.43 10.69
C PRO A 106 23.20 -7.09 12.17
#